data_AF-A0A9D1CKZ4-F1
#
_entry.id   AF-A0A9D1CKZ4-F1
#
_cell.length_a   1.000
_cell.length_b   1.000
_cell.length_c   1.000
_cell.angle_alpha   90.00
_cell.angle_beta   90.00
_cell.angle_gamma   90.00
#
_symmetry.space_group_name_H-M   'P 1'
#
loop_
_entity.id
_entity.type
_entity.pdbx_description
1 polymer ?
#
loop_
_entity_poly.entity_id
_entity_poly.type
_entity_poly.pdbx_seq_one_letter_code
_entity_poly.pdbx_strand_id
1 'polypeptide(L)' 'MAVNVSERKPSFGNRRSHSLRATRHKQKLNLQTVRLEDGSKVRMTTKEIKTQRKNVKAA' A
#
# COMPACT_ATOMS: atom_id res chain seq x y z
N MET A 1 -7.62 -16.01 0.77
CA MET A 1 -7.11 -14.66 1.10
C MET A 1 -7.27 -13.79 -0.13
N ALA A 2 -7.63 -12.51 -0.01
CA ALA A 2 -7.81 -11.65 -1.19
C ALA A 2 -6.48 -11.46 -1.95
N VAL A 3 -6.53 -11.57 -3.27
CA VAL A 3 -5.35 -11.47 -4.15
C VAL A 3 -4.80 -10.05 -4.09
N ASN A 4 -3.47 -9.90 -4.00
CA ASN A 4 -2.83 -8.60 -4.09
C ASN A 4 -2.66 -8.21 -5.55
N VAL A 5 -3.32 -7.13 -5.96
CA VAL A 5 -3.28 -6.62 -7.34
C VAL A 5 -2.32 -5.43 -7.47
N SER A 6 -1.85 -4.85 -6.35
CA SER A 6 -0.89 -3.75 -6.42
C SER A 6 0.51 -4.23 -6.82
N GLU A 7 1.09 -3.59 -7.84
CA GLU A 7 2.48 -3.80 -8.27
C GLU A 7 3.51 -3.06 -7.41
N ARG A 8 3.04 -2.18 -6.52
CA ARG A 8 3.91 -1.33 -5.71
C ARG A 8 4.84 -2.20 -4.86
N LYS A 9 6.13 -1.87 -4.89
CA LYS A 9 7.13 -2.50 -4.06
C LYS A 9 7.40 -1.68 -2.80
N PRO A 10 7.65 -2.33 -1.65
CA PRO A 10 8.05 -1.65 -0.42
C PRO A 10 9.47 -1.10 -0.58
N SER A 11 9.70 0.09 -0.01
CA SER A 11 11.02 0.69 0.08
C SER A 11 11.80 0.16 1.30
N PHE A 12 13.11 0.34 1.26
CA PHE A 12 14.00 0.06 2.40
C PHE A 12 14.71 1.35 2.78
N GLY A 13 14.91 1.55 4.08
CA GLY A 13 15.63 2.69 4.62
C GLY A 13 16.34 2.33 5.92
N ASN A 14 17.19 3.23 6.40
CA ASN A 14 17.92 3.02 7.65
C ASN A 14 17.21 3.74 8.80
N ARG A 15 16.99 3.03 9.91
CA ARG A 15 16.69 3.66 11.20
C ARG A 15 17.99 4.02 11.89
N ARG A 16 18.02 5.18 12.54
CA ARG A 16 19.16 5.61 13.35
C ARG A 16 18.75 5.71 14.82
N SER A 17 19.61 5.22 15.71
CA SER A 17 19.50 5.45 17.14
C SER A 17 20.01 6.84 17.52
N HIS A 18 19.84 7.22 18.79
CA HIS A 18 20.48 8.42 19.37
C HIS A 18 22.01 8.42 19.25
N SER A 19 22.62 7.23 19.16
CA SER A 19 24.05 7.03 18.89
C SER A 19 24.39 6.93 17.39
N LEU A 20 23.46 7.33 16.49
CA LEU A 20 23.60 7.33 15.03
C LEU A 20 23.87 5.96 14.37
N ARG A 21 23.68 4.85 15.09
CA ARG A 21 23.84 3.49 14.53
C ARG A 21 22.75 3.23 13.50
N ALA A 22 23.15 2.88 12.27
CA ALA A 22 22.24 2.63 11.17
C ALA A 22 21.83 1.15 11.11
N THR A 23 20.52 0.86 11.20
CA THR A 23 19.95 -0.48 10.98
C THR A 23 18.98 -0.46 9.81
N ARG A 24 19.10 -1.42 8.88
CA ARG A 24 18.20 -1.52 7.72
C ARG A 24 16.78 -1.91 8.16
N HIS A 25 15.77 -1.26 7.61
CA HIS A 25 14.37 -1.59 7.85
C HIS A 25 13.53 -1.48 6.57
N LYS A 26 12.48 -2.31 6.48
CA LYS A 26 11.53 -2.35 5.36
C LYS A 26 10.32 -1.46 5.64
N GLN A 27 10.13 -0.42 4.85
CA GLN A 27 8.91 0.40 4.89
C GLN A 27 7.77 -0.37 4.19
N LYS A 28 6.89 -0.98 4.98
CA LYS A 28 5.77 -1.77 4.46
C LYS A 28 4.72 -0.86 3.80
N LEU A 29 4.11 -1.36 2.73
CA LEU A 29 2.97 -0.70 2.09
C LEU A 29 1.71 -0.93 2.91
N ASN A 30 0.87 0.10 3.02
CA ASN A 30 -0.45 0.00 3.64
C ASN A 30 -1.43 -0.66 2.65
N LEU A 31 -1.46 -2.00 2.68
CA LEU A 31 -2.34 -2.82 1.85
C LEU A 31 -3.66 -3.08 2.57
N GLN A 32 -4.78 -2.73 1.93
CA GLN A 32 -6.13 -2.92 2.46
C GLN A 32 -6.94 -3.80 1.51
N THR A 33 -7.85 -4.60 2.07
CA THR A 33 -8.80 -5.40 1.29
C THR A 33 -9.99 -4.52 0.92
N VAL A 34 -10.29 -4.43 -0.37
CA VAL A 34 -11.40 -3.66 -0.92
C VAL A 34 -12.30 -4.58 -1.72
N ARG A 35 -13.60 -4.31 -1.68
CA ARG A 35 -14.60 -4.97 -2.52
C ARG A 35 -14.75 -4.17 -3.81
N LEU A 36 -14.60 -4.84 -4.94
CA LEU A 36 -14.86 -4.27 -6.26
C LEU A 36 -16.37 -4.33 -6.56
N GLU A 37 -16.81 -3.62 -7.58
CA GLU A 37 -18.22 -3.57 -8.01
C GLU A 37 -18.73 -4.94 -8.44
N ASP A 38 -17.86 -5.76 -9.04
CA ASP A 38 -18.12 -7.17 -9.40
C ASP A 38 -18.26 -8.10 -8.17
N GLY A 39 -18.18 -7.56 -6.95
CA GLY A 39 -18.32 -8.30 -5.69
C GLY A 39 -17.07 -9.04 -5.22
N SER A 40 -16.01 -9.08 -6.03
CA SER A 40 -14.73 -9.69 -5.70
C SER A 40 -13.94 -8.89 -4.65
N LYS A 41 -13.14 -9.58 -3.83
CA LYS A 41 -12.29 -8.95 -2.79
C LYS A 41 -10.83 -8.95 -3.24
N VAL A 42 -10.24 -7.77 -3.31
CA VAL A 42 -8.86 -7.56 -3.77
C VAL A 42 -8.07 -6.75 -2.74
N ARG A 43 -6.77 -7.01 -2.61
CA ARG A 43 -5.85 -6.20 -1.80
C ARG A 43 -5.16 -5.16 -2.67
N MET A 44 -5.26 -3.90 -2.27
CA MET A 44 -4.66 -2.74 -2.95
C MET A 44 -4.07 -1.78 -1.93
N THR A 45 -3.19 -0.87 -2.36
CA THR A 45 -2.66 0.14 -1.44
C THR A 45 -3.66 1.26 -1.20
N THR A 46 -3.62 1.88 -0.02
CA THR A 46 -4.49 3.02 0.32
C THR A 46 -4.36 4.18 -0.66
N LYS A 47 -3.18 4.39 -1.26
CA LYS A 47 -2.96 5.44 -2.27
C LYS A 47 -3.70 5.14 -3.57
N GLU A 48 -3.63 3.92 -4.08
CA GLU A 48 -4.35 3.50 -5.29
C GLU A 48 -5.87 3.56 -5.07
N ILE A 49 -6.34 3.12 -3.90
CA ILE A 49 -7.75 3.21 -3.51
C ILE A 49 -8.24 4.66 -3.54
N LYS A 50 -7.44 5.60 -3.00
CA LYS A 50 -7.77 7.03 -3.03
C LYS A 50 -7.85 7.56 -4.46
N THR A 51 -6.93 7.17 -5.33
CA THR A 51 -6.94 7.58 -6.75
C THR A 51 -8.15 7.01 -7.48
N GLN A 52 -8.46 5.73 -7.32
CA GLN A 52 -9.65 5.10 -7.90
C GLN A 52 -10.93 5.82 -7.49
N ARG A 53 -11.11 6.09 -6.18
CA ARG A 53 -12.29 6.82 -5.68
C ARG A 53 -12.43 8.23 -6.26
N LYS A 54 -11.31 8.92 -6.50
CA LYS A 54 -11.31 10.23 -7.16
C LYS A 54 -11.73 10.12 -8.62
N ASN A 55 -11.20 9.13 -9.34
CA ASN A 55 -11.54 8.92 -10.75
C ASN A 55 -13.03 8.56 -10.92
N VAL A 56 -13.57 7.70 -10.06
CA VAL A 56 -15.01 7.36 -10.05
C VAL A 56 -15.88 8.58 -9.75
N LYS A 57 -15.44 9.49 -8.86
CA LYS A 57 -16.19 10.72 -8.55
C LYS A 57 -16.14 11.75 -9.68
N ALA A 58 -15.07 11.76 -10.46
CA ALA A 58 -14.87 12.71 -11.55
C ALA A 58 -15.53 12.27 -12.87
N ALA A 59 -15.86 10.98 -12.98
CA ALA A 59 -16.69 10.40 -14.03
C ALA A 59 -18.17 10.51 -13.67
#